data_AF-A0A3R7E5B1-F1
#
_entry.id   AF-A0A3R7E5B1-F1
#
_cell.length_a   1.000
_cell.length_b   1.000
_cell.length_c   1.000
_cell.angle_alpha   90.00
_cell.angle_beta   90.00
_cell.angle_gamma   90.00
#
_symmetry.space_group_name_H-M   'P 1'
#
loop_
_entity.id
_entity.type
_entity.pdbx_description
1 polymer ?
#
loop_
_entity_poly.entity_id
_entity_poly.type
_entity_poly.pdbx_seq_one_letter_code
_entity_poly.pdbx_strand_id
1 'polypeptide(L)'
;MGEKGVIAKITGPLVVADKMRGCEMYEVIKVGEEGLLGETIRLDADFAYIQVYEDTTGLKPGEPVMRTKAPLSVELGPGILKNFYDGVQRPLEGIRNKVGDYIKRGVYVDALDRTKKWRFVPTMEEGKEIVGGDILGEVQETKVIKHKILVPPGISGKLLELKEGEFTVQDTIARVQTDGEDIELKLMHKWPVRKGRPYKDKLDPEVPLLTGQRINDTFFPIAKGGTGAIPGGFGTGKCVTPDTPVMLADGTVRKIKEVYEENKDNGEKFSDSYEEYTSLKNAIGVYSLNDGRLKEKDANTVYWGKTEVIYRVKTRTGRTAEVTPVHKLFTV
;
A
#
# COMPACT_ATOMS: atom_id res chain seq x y z
N MET A 1 -10.03 27.27 -16.07
CA MET A 1 -10.28 26.06 -16.87
C MET A 1 -8.94 25.56 -17.37
N GLY A 2 -8.51 24.36 -16.96
CA GLY A 2 -7.19 23.83 -17.32
C GLY A 2 -7.06 23.60 -18.82
N GLU A 3 -5.83 23.73 -19.35
CA GLU A 3 -5.52 23.38 -20.73
C GLU A 3 -5.94 21.93 -20.97
N LYS A 4 -6.88 21.77 -21.92
CA LYS A 4 -7.58 20.52 -22.20
C LYS A 4 -6.83 19.78 -23.30
N GLY A 5 -6.15 18.70 -22.95
CA GLY A 5 -5.62 17.76 -23.92
C GLY A 5 -6.72 16.90 -24.54
N VAL A 6 -6.35 16.14 -25.56
CA VAL A 6 -7.26 15.19 -26.23
C VAL A 6 -6.57 13.85 -26.45
N ILE A 7 -7.31 12.75 -26.32
CA ILE A 7 -6.76 11.41 -26.58
C ILE A 7 -6.44 11.30 -28.08
N ALA A 8 -5.18 10.99 -28.40
CA ALA A 8 -4.73 10.74 -29.76
C ALA A 8 -4.67 9.24 -30.10
N LYS A 9 -4.23 8.40 -29.14
CA LYS A 9 -4.07 6.95 -29.33
C LYS A 9 -4.28 6.20 -28.02
N ILE A 10 -4.78 4.96 -28.11
CA ILE A 10 -4.97 4.05 -26.97
C ILE A 10 -4.32 2.71 -27.32
N THR A 11 -3.54 2.14 -26.39
CA THR A 11 -2.85 0.85 -26.57
C THR A 11 -2.81 0.11 -25.23
N GLY A 12 -3.82 -0.72 -24.97
CA GLY A 12 -4.03 -1.30 -23.65
C GLY A 12 -4.12 -0.20 -22.60
N PRO A 13 -3.39 -0.28 -21.47
CA PRO A 13 -3.45 0.72 -20.42
C PRO A 13 -2.63 2.00 -20.72
N LEU A 14 -1.95 2.06 -21.88
CA LEU A 14 -1.21 3.23 -22.33
C LEU A 14 -2.10 4.11 -23.21
N VAL A 15 -2.29 5.37 -22.80
CA VAL A 15 -3.01 6.39 -23.56
C VAL A 15 -2.04 7.50 -23.98
N VAL A 16 -2.06 7.88 -25.25
CA VAL A 16 -1.30 9.03 -25.75
C VAL A 16 -2.27 10.17 -25.95
N ALA A 17 -1.96 11.32 -25.35
CA ALA A 17 -2.75 12.54 -25.43
C ALA A 17 -1.97 13.63 -26.15
N ASP A 18 -2.64 14.36 -27.05
CA ASP A 18 -2.14 15.54 -27.75
C ASP A 18 -2.56 16.82 -27.01
N LYS A 19 -1.91 17.94 -27.33
CA LYS A 19 -2.11 19.26 -26.70
C LYS A 19 -1.81 19.23 -25.21
N MET A 20 -0.78 18.49 -24.83
CA MET A 20 -0.34 18.28 -23.45
C MET A 20 0.92 19.08 -23.10
N ARG A 21 1.25 20.11 -23.89
CA ARG A 21 2.40 20.97 -23.64
C ARG A 21 2.30 21.60 -22.24
N GLY A 22 3.45 21.69 -21.57
CA GLY A 22 3.54 22.17 -20.19
C GLY A 22 3.12 21.16 -19.13
N CYS A 23 2.74 19.93 -19.51
CA CYS A 23 2.59 18.81 -18.59
C CYS A 23 3.95 18.40 -18.01
N GLU A 24 3.96 17.97 -16.75
CA GLU A 24 5.17 17.48 -16.08
C GLU A 24 5.23 15.95 -16.10
N MET A 25 6.44 15.40 -15.94
CA MET A 25 6.61 13.96 -15.72
C MET A 25 6.01 13.56 -14.38
N TYR A 26 5.31 12.42 -14.35
CA TYR A 26 4.60 11.90 -13.17
C TYR A 26 3.42 12.75 -12.70
N GLU A 27 2.92 13.66 -13.54
CA GLU A 27 1.71 14.43 -13.28
C GLU A 27 0.48 13.50 -13.35
N VAL A 28 -0.44 13.62 -12.40
CA VAL A 28 -1.72 12.91 -12.43
C VAL A 28 -2.62 13.55 -13.46
N ILE A 29 -3.23 12.70 -14.28
CA ILE A 29 -4.09 13.06 -15.40
C ILE A 29 -5.44 12.34 -15.23
N LYS A 30 -6.52 13.05 -15.56
CA LYS A 30 -7.86 12.45 -15.75
C LYS A 30 -8.10 12.23 -17.24
N VAL A 31 -8.35 11.00 -17.62
CA VAL A 31 -8.41 10.55 -19.02
C VAL A 31 -9.85 10.17 -19.40
N GLY A 32 -10.33 10.69 -20.52
CA GLY A 32 -11.66 10.39 -21.02
C GLY A 32 -12.76 11.21 -20.37
N GLU A 33 -13.99 11.05 -20.87
CA GLU A 33 -15.18 11.68 -20.28
C GLU A 33 -15.46 11.14 -18.86
N GLU A 34 -15.13 9.87 -18.61
CA GLU A 34 -15.23 9.24 -17.29
C GLU A 34 -14.16 9.76 -16.31
N GLY A 35 -13.12 10.45 -16.79
CA GLY A 35 -12.07 11.02 -15.96
C GLY A 35 -11.21 9.97 -15.25
N LEU A 36 -10.87 8.89 -15.96
CA LEU A 36 -10.06 7.79 -15.45
C LEU A 36 -8.71 8.26 -14.95
N LEU A 37 -8.27 7.73 -13.81
CA LEU A 37 -7.00 8.14 -13.22
C LEU A 37 -5.82 7.56 -13.99
N GLY A 38 -4.90 8.43 -14.40
CA GLY A 38 -3.63 8.04 -14.99
C GLY A 38 -2.48 8.97 -14.58
N GLU A 39 -1.28 8.60 -15.00
CA GLU A 39 -0.06 9.34 -14.71
C GLU A 39 0.81 9.47 -15.96
N THR A 40 1.42 10.63 -16.20
CA THR A 40 2.39 10.79 -17.29
C THR A 40 3.68 10.02 -17.03
N ILE A 41 4.08 9.21 -18.01
CA ILE A 41 5.30 8.39 -17.95
C ILE A 41 6.34 8.75 -19.03
N ARG A 42 5.94 9.54 -20.03
CA ARG A 42 6.81 10.12 -21.05
C ARG A 42 6.16 11.37 -21.64
N LEU A 43 6.98 12.35 -21.99
CA LEU A 43 6.58 13.57 -22.69
C LEU A 43 7.36 13.66 -24.00
N ASP A 44 6.69 14.04 -25.08
CA ASP A 44 7.29 14.15 -26.41
C ASP A 44 6.63 15.31 -27.18
N ALA A 45 7.31 16.46 -27.21
CA ALA A 45 6.77 17.72 -27.71
C ALA A 45 5.39 18.05 -27.13
N ASP A 46 4.33 18.01 -27.95
CA ASP A 46 2.96 18.30 -27.54
C ASP A 46 2.19 17.06 -27.07
N PHE A 47 2.82 15.88 -27.14
CA PHE A 47 2.23 14.61 -26.71
C PHE A 47 2.67 14.23 -25.28
N ALA A 48 1.72 13.71 -24.50
CA ALA A 48 1.98 13.02 -23.25
C ALA A 48 1.56 11.55 -23.35
N TYR A 49 2.42 10.66 -22.87
CA TYR A 49 2.16 9.24 -22.73
C TYR A 49 1.72 8.98 -21.29
N ILE A 50 0.51 8.48 -21.13
CA ILE A 50 -0.20 8.37 -19.86
C ILE A 50 -0.44 6.89 -19.57
N GLN A 51 0.06 6.42 -18.43
CA GLN A 51 -0.29 5.12 -17.88
C GLN A 51 -1.60 5.28 -17.11
N VAL A 52 -2.68 4.68 -17.61
CA VAL A 52 -3.98 4.66 -16.92
C VAL A 52 -3.97 3.51 -15.90
N TYR A 53 -4.48 3.78 -14.69
CA TYR A 53 -4.53 2.81 -13.58
C TYR A 53 -5.87 2.10 -13.46
N GLU A 54 -6.81 2.44 -14.34
CA GLU A 54 -8.13 1.82 -14.47
C GLU A 54 -8.25 1.16 -15.85
N ASP A 55 -9.24 0.30 -16.03
CA ASP A 55 -9.50 -0.33 -17.32
C ASP A 55 -9.86 0.72 -18.39
N THR A 56 -9.18 0.68 -19.54
CA THR A 56 -9.32 1.65 -20.63
C THR A 56 -10.37 1.26 -21.66
N THR A 57 -11.08 0.15 -21.47
CA THR A 57 -12.07 -0.36 -22.43
C THR A 57 -13.16 0.67 -22.71
N GLY A 58 -13.39 1.02 -23.97
CA GLY A 58 -14.44 1.97 -24.35
C GLY A 58 -14.02 3.44 -24.40
N LEU A 59 -12.80 3.79 -23.95
CA LEU A 59 -12.18 5.07 -24.29
C LEU A 59 -12.01 5.20 -25.80
N LYS A 60 -12.11 6.42 -26.32
CA LYS A 60 -11.97 6.74 -27.75
C LYS A 60 -11.01 7.91 -27.99
N PRO A 61 -10.27 7.90 -29.12
CA PRO A 61 -9.58 9.10 -29.59
C PRO A 61 -10.55 10.29 -29.71
N GLY A 62 -10.06 11.49 -29.37
CA GLY A 62 -10.83 12.74 -29.33
C GLY A 62 -11.43 13.06 -27.96
N GLU A 63 -11.52 12.10 -27.05
CA GLU A 63 -11.99 12.34 -25.68
C GLU A 63 -11.04 13.25 -24.87
N PRO A 64 -11.55 13.93 -23.84
CA PRO A 64 -10.80 14.93 -23.10
C PRO A 64 -9.73 14.32 -22.19
N VAL A 65 -8.65 15.08 -22.00
CA VAL A 65 -7.59 14.77 -21.05
C VAL A 65 -7.35 15.99 -20.18
N MET A 66 -7.53 15.84 -18.87
CA MET A 66 -7.46 16.93 -17.89
C MET A 66 -6.27 16.77 -16.97
N ARG A 67 -5.45 17.83 -16.93
CA ARG A 67 -4.27 17.96 -16.09
C ARG A 67 -4.64 18.32 -14.66
N THR A 68 -4.07 17.62 -13.66
CA THR A 68 -4.22 18.02 -12.24
C THR A 68 -3.13 18.96 -11.76
N LYS A 69 -2.03 19.11 -12.53
CA LYS A 69 -0.83 19.88 -12.16
C LYS A 69 -0.19 19.43 -10.85
N ALA A 70 -0.44 18.19 -10.44
CA ALA A 70 0.10 17.63 -9.22
C ALA A 70 0.58 16.20 -9.48
N PRO A 71 1.67 15.75 -8.84
CA PRO A 71 2.10 14.37 -8.91
C PRO A 71 1.16 13.46 -8.12
N LEU A 72 1.25 12.15 -8.36
CA LEU A 72 0.50 11.17 -7.58
C LEU A 72 0.89 11.31 -6.10
N SER A 73 -0.10 11.68 -5.29
CA SER A 73 0.09 12.05 -3.90
C SER A 73 -0.93 11.35 -3.03
N VAL A 74 -0.50 11.00 -1.82
CA VAL A 74 -1.36 10.43 -0.79
C VAL A 74 -1.70 11.47 0.26
N GLU A 75 -2.90 11.35 0.82
CA GLU A 75 -3.34 12.12 1.98
C GLU A 75 -2.91 11.41 3.26
N LEU A 76 -2.29 12.18 4.15
CA LEU A 76 -1.74 11.70 5.41
C LEU A 76 -2.38 12.52 6.53
N GLY A 77 -3.10 11.84 7.42
CA GLY A 77 -3.78 12.46 8.56
C GLY A 77 -4.68 11.45 9.29
N PRO A 78 -5.38 11.89 10.35
CA PRO A 78 -6.27 11.03 11.13
C PRO A 78 -7.39 10.40 10.27
N GLY A 79 -7.57 9.09 10.41
CA GLY A 79 -8.53 8.28 9.66
C GLY A 79 -7.88 7.25 8.75
N ILE A 80 -6.59 7.41 8.44
CA ILE A 80 -5.86 6.50 7.56
C ILE A 80 -5.76 5.07 8.12
N LEU A 81 -5.67 4.90 9.45
CA LEU A 81 -5.47 3.58 10.08
C LEU A 81 -6.72 2.70 10.10
N LYS A 82 -7.89 3.26 9.75
CA LYS A 82 -9.18 2.56 9.83
C LYS A 82 -9.73 2.13 8.48
N ASN A 83 -9.01 2.41 7.40
CA ASN A 83 -9.49 2.20 6.03
C ASN A 83 -8.68 1.13 5.30
N PHE A 84 -9.37 0.39 4.43
CA PHE A 84 -8.74 -0.40 3.38
C PHE A 84 -8.75 0.40 2.10
N TYR A 85 -7.58 0.52 1.47
CA TYR A 85 -7.39 1.33 0.28
C TYR A 85 -7.07 0.45 -0.93
N ASP A 86 -7.44 0.94 -2.13
CA ASP A 86 -6.90 0.41 -3.37
C ASP A 86 -5.48 0.94 -3.67
N GLY A 87 -4.94 0.60 -4.85
CA GLY A 87 -3.59 0.99 -5.26
C GLY A 87 -3.34 2.50 -5.42
N VAL A 88 -4.39 3.34 -5.38
CA VAL A 88 -4.30 4.80 -5.54
C VAL A 88 -4.91 5.56 -4.37
N GLN A 89 -5.04 4.89 -3.22
CA GLN A 89 -5.55 5.43 -1.96
C GLN A 89 -7.04 5.83 -1.96
N ARG A 90 -7.88 5.15 -2.76
CA ARG A 90 -9.34 5.26 -2.62
C ARG A 90 -9.86 4.26 -1.59
N PRO A 91 -10.68 4.65 -0.61
CA PRO A 91 -11.17 3.73 0.41
C PRO A 91 -12.21 2.78 -0.18
N LEU A 92 -11.97 1.47 -0.06
CA LEU A 92 -12.82 0.43 -0.66
C LEU A 92 -14.25 0.46 -0.13
N GLU A 93 -14.44 0.74 1.16
CA GLU A 93 -15.77 0.91 1.75
C GLU A 93 -16.50 2.14 1.18
N GLY A 94 -15.78 3.25 1.00
CA GLY A 94 -16.33 4.46 0.39
C GLY A 94 -16.70 4.25 -1.09
N ILE A 95 -15.90 3.49 -1.83
CA ILE A 95 -16.25 3.07 -3.21
C ILE A 95 -17.52 2.22 -3.18
N ARG A 96 -17.54 1.18 -2.33
CA ARG A 96 -18.67 0.25 -2.22
C ARG A 96 -19.98 0.97 -1.92
N ASN A 97 -19.97 1.90 -0.97
CA ASN A 97 -21.15 2.70 -0.61
C ASN A 97 -21.67 3.56 -1.76
N LYS A 98 -20.81 3.92 -2.72
CA LYS A 98 -21.17 4.77 -3.86
C LYS A 98 -21.63 3.98 -5.09
N VAL A 99 -21.01 2.82 -5.37
CA VAL A 99 -21.23 2.10 -6.64
C VAL A 99 -21.63 0.62 -6.52
N GLY A 100 -21.68 0.08 -5.30
CA GLY A 100 -22.05 -1.31 -5.01
C GLY A 100 -20.84 -2.24 -4.89
N ASP A 101 -21.08 -3.55 -4.97
CA ASP A 101 -20.06 -4.58 -4.66
C ASP A 101 -18.95 -4.74 -5.71
N TYR A 102 -19.11 -4.14 -6.89
CA TYR A 102 -18.12 -4.19 -7.98
C TYR A 102 -17.45 -2.83 -8.17
N ILE A 103 -16.13 -2.84 -8.42
CA ILE A 103 -15.37 -1.63 -8.71
C ILE A 103 -15.77 -1.15 -10.11
N LYS A 104 -16.40 0.03 -10.16
CA LYS A 104 -16.66 0.77 -11.40
C LYS A 104 -15.53 1.76 -11.65
N ARG A 105 -15.32 2.09 -12.91
CA ARG A 105 -14.27 3.03 -13.36
C ARG A 105 -14.71 4.47 -13.18
N GLY A 106 -13.75 5.39 -13.11
CA GLY A 106 -14.02 6.83 -12.97
C GLY A 106 -14.63 7.21 -11.61
N VAL A 107 -14.64 6.28 -10.65
CA VAL A 107 -15.18 6.53 -9.32
C VAL A 107 -14.16 7.29 -8.49
N TYR A 108 -14.52 8.52 -8.13
CA TYR A 108 -13.78 9.34 -7.20
C TYR A 108 -14.42 9.29 -5.80
N VAL A 109 -13.58 9.03 -4.79
CA VAL A 109 -13.89 9.09 -3.36
C VAL A 109 -12.64 9.65 -2.66
N ASP A 110 -12.84 10.58 -1.73
CA ASP A 110 -11.75 11.14 -0.93
C ASP A 110 -11.06 10.07 -0.06
N ALA A 111 -9.74 10.15 0.07
CA ALA A 111 -8.94 9.19 0.83
C ALA A 111 -9.24 9.22 2.34
N LEU A 112 -9.52 10.40 2.89
CA LEU A 112 -9.91 10.60 4.28
C LEU A 112 -11.32 11.20 4.35
N ASP A 113 -12.10 10.78 5.35
CA ASP A 113 -13.45 11.29 5.59
C ASP A 113 -13.42 12.79 5.92
N ARG A 114 -14.07 13.60 5.09
CA ARG A 114 -14.13 15.07 5.23
C ARG A 114 -15.13 15.54 6.29
N THR A 115 -16.04 14.67 6.70
CA THR A 115 -17.14 15.00 7.61
C THR A 115 -16.82 14.62 9.05
N LYS A 116 -15.97 13.60 9.23
CA LYS A 116 -15.57 13.14 10.54
C LYS A 116 -14.74 14.17 11.29
N LYS A 117 -15.20 14.50 12.49
CA LYS A 117 -14.45 15.34 13.42
C LYS A 117 -13.53 14.53 14.32
N TRP A 118 -12.40 15.13 14.63
CA TRP A 118 -11.36 14.60 15.50
C TRP A 118 -11.05 15.62 16.59
N ARG A 119 -11.00 15.15 17.84
CA ARG A 119 -10.53 15.97 18.96
C ARG A 119 -9.00 16.10 18.87
N PHE A 120 -8.54 17.29 18.54
CA PHE A 120 -7.14 17.67 18.48
C PHE A 120 -6.72 18.31 19.80
N VAL A 121 -5.61 17.83 20.36
CA VAL A 121 -5.00 18.36 21.58
C VAL A 121 -3.62 18.92 21.22
N PRO A 122 -3.41 20.24 21.30
CA PRO A 122 -2.13 20.85 20.99
C PRO A 122 -1.06 20.47 22.02
N THR A 123 0.18 20.32 21.57
CA THR A 123 1.36 20.05 22.43
C THR A 123 2.44 21.11 22.29
N MET A 124 2.21 22.10 21.44
CA MET A 124 3.11 23.22 21.15
C MET A 124 2.48 24.53 21.59
N GLU A 125 3.31 25.54 21.84
CA GLU A 125 2.87 26.88 22.25
C GLU A 125 2.95 27.83 21.05
N GLU A 126 1.99 28.74 20.97
CA GLU A 126 2.01 29.84 20.00
C GLU A 126 3.26 30.71 20.15
N GLY A 127 3.69 31.32 19.05
CA GLY A 127 4.87 32.18 18.98
C GLY A 127 6.19 31.46 18.78
N LYS A 128 6.24 30.13 18.81
CA LYS A 128 7.46 29.34 18.55
C LYS A 128 7.84 29.33 17.07
N GLU A 129 9.15 29.35 16.81
CA GLU A 129 9.71 29.00 15.50
C GLU A 129 9.62 27.48 15.31
N ILE A 130 9.05 27.07 14.19
CA ILE A 130 8.77 25.66 13.89
C ILE A 130 9.27 25.30 12.50
N VAL A 131 9.56 24.02 12.29
CA VAL A 131 10.00 23.47 11.01
C VAL A 131 9.25 22.18 10.68
N GLY A 132 9.24 21.82 9.40
CA GLY A 132 8.64 20.57 8.93
C GLY A 132 9.09 19.35 9.73
N GLY A 133 8.12 18.61 10.27
CA GLY A 133 8.35 17.47 11.15
C GLY A 133 8.12 17.73 12.64
N ASP A 134 8.05 18.99 13.07
CA ASP A 134 7.68 19.35 14.44
C ASP A 134 6.25 18.93 14.77
N ILE A 135 5.98 18.59 16.03
CA ILE A 135 4.67 18.10 16.49
C ILE A 135 3.82 19.28 16.96
N LEU A 136 2.75 19.56 16.25
CA LEU A 136 1.74 20.57 16.64
C LEU A 136 0.86 20.05 17.79
N GLY A 137 0.55 18.77 17.76
CA GLY A 137 -0.31 18.13 18.75
C GLY A 137 -0.65 16.71 18.36
N GLU A 138 -1.72 16.19 18.95
CA GLU A 138 -2.14 14.82 18.77
C GLU A 138 -3.66 14.65 18.66
N VAL A 139 -4.07 13.58 17.98
CA VAL A 139 -5.43 13.09 17.88
C VAL A 139 -5.47 11.63 18.31
N GLN A 140 -6.45 11.24 19.13
CA GLN A 140 -6.66 9.82 19.45
C GLN A 140 -7.34 9.10 18.28
N GLU A 141 -6.57 8.47 17.39
CA GLU A 141 -7.12 7.85 16.18
C GLU A 141 -7.75 6.48 16.47
N THR A 142 -7.04 5.59 17.16
CA THR A 142 -7.55 4.27 17.57
C THR A 142 -7.57 4.18 19.10
N LYS A 143 -8.00 3.05 19.69
CA LYS A 143 -7.95 2.88 21.16
C LYS A 143 -6.52 2.86 21.73
N VAL A 144 -5.53 2.56 20.90
CA VAL A 144 -4.13 2.34 21.31
C VAL A 144 -3.17 3.37 20.72
N ILE A 145 -3.48 3.90 19.53
CA ILE A 145 -2.58 4.76 18.77
C ILE A 145 -3.06 6.22 18.85
N LYS A 146 -2.17 7.07 19.36
CA LYS A 146 -2.24 8.53 19.23
C LYS A 146 -1.55 8.95 17.93
N HIS A 147 -2.29 9.62 17.07
CA HIS A 147 -1.79 10.15 15.81
C HIS A 147 -1.19 11.54 16.06
N LYS A 148 0.12 11.69 15.80
CA LYS A 148 0.82 12.97 15.92
C LYS A 148 0.57 13.83 14.69
N ILE A 149 0.14 15.06 14.89
CA ILE A 149 -0.05 16.04 13.83
C ILE A 149 1.26 16.81 13.66
N LEU A 150 1.90 16.64 12.51
CA LEU A 150 3.19 17.22 12.23
C LEU A 150 3.05 18.46 11.34
N VAL A 151 3.95 19.42 11.50
CA VAL A 151 4.15 20.49 10.50
C VAL A 151 4.53 19.81 9.16
N PRO A 152 3.81 20.07 8.06
CA PRO A 152 4.12 19.48 6.77
C PRO A 152 5.55 19.82 6.31
N PRO A 153 6.24 18.91 5.60
CA PRO A 153 7.60 19.19 5.19
C PRO A 153 7.68 20.35 4.19
N GLY A 154 8.73 21.17 4.32
CA GLY A 154 8.93 22.37 3.50
C GLY A 154 8.28 23.63 4.06
N ILE A 155 7.54 23.53 5.18
CA ILE A 155 7.01 24.69 5.91
C ILE A 155 7.94 24.97 7.10
N SER A 156 8.29 26.23 7.30
CA SER A 156 9.07 26.70 8.44
C SER A 156 8.77 28.15 8.73
N GLY A 157 8.72 28.52 10.01
CA GLY A 157 8.54 29.90 10.43
C GLY A 157 7.82 30.00 11.77
N LYS A 158 7.21 31.15 12.04
CA LYS A 158 6.62 31.43 13.35
C LYS A 158 5.17 30.96 13.43
N LEU A 159 4.88 30.10 14.41
CA LEU A 159 3.51 29.67 14.71
C LEU A 159 2.71 30.85 15.29
N LEU A 160 1.73 31.36 14.55
CA LEU A 160 0.92 32.51 14.95
C LEU A 160 -0.29 32.10 15.80
N GLU A 161 -0.91 30.98 15.45
CA GLU A 161 -2.15 30.49 16.05
C GLU A 161 -2.13 28.97 16.12
N LEU A 162 -2.61 28.39 17.22
CA LEU A 162 -2.81 26.95 17.37
C LEU A 162 -4.06 26.68 18.22
N LYS A 163 -5.06 26.03 17.61
CA LYS A 163 -6.37 25.81 18.22
C LYS A 163 -6.46 24.45 18.88
N GLU A 164 -7.16 24.35 20.00
CA GLU A 164 -7.67 23.10 20.56
C GLU A 164 -9.14 22.92 20.18
N GLY A 165 -9.60 21.68 19.98
CA GLY A 165 -11.02 21.41 19.76
C GLY A 165 -11.30 20.23 18.82
N GLU A 166 -12.51 20.21 18.28
CA GLU A 166 -12.94 19.21 17.31
C GLU A 166 -12.91 19.75 15.89
N PHE A 167 -12.13 19.12 15.03
CA PHE A 167 -11.87 19.56 13.66
C PHE A 167 -12.04 18.41 12.68
N THR A 168 -12.54 18.71 11.49
CA THR A 168 -12.40 17.80 10.34
C THR A 168 -10.96 17.78 9.85
N VAL A 169 -10.62 16.83 8.98
CA VAL A 169 -9.29 16.78 8.37
C VAL A 169 -8.96 18.01 7.51
N GLN A 170 -9.97 18.79 7.10
CA GLN A 170 -9.80 19.98 6.25
C GLN A 170 -9.86 21.31 7.00
N ASP A 171 -10.30 21.30 8.26
CA ASP A 171 -10.41 22.52 9.06
C ASP A 171 -9.01 23.02 9.44
N THR A 172 -8.87 24.35 9.51
CA THR A 172 -7.62 25.01 9.87
C THR A 172 -7.42 24.96 11.38
N ILE A 173 -6.35 24.30 11.82
CA ILE A 173 -5.99 24.12 13.24
C ILE A 173 -4.86 25.06 13.67
N ALA A 174 -4.05 25.55 12.73
CA ALA A 174 -2.94 26.43 13.02
C ALA A 174 -2.63 27.36 11.84
N ARG A 175 -1.94 28.46 12.14
CA ARG A 175 -1.38 29.40 11.14
C ARG A 175 0.09 29.63 11.40
N VAL A 176 0.89 29.60 10.34
CA VAL A 176 2.34 29.79 10.40
C VAL A 176 2.75 30.91 9.45
N GLN A 177 3.51 31.87 9.95
CA GLN A 177 4.09 32.92 9.13
C GLN A 177 5.40 32.43 8.53
N THR A 178 5.45 32.30 7.20
CA THR A 178 6.61 31.88 6.42
C THR A 178 6.92 32.96 5.38
N ASP A 179 8.11 33.55 5.41
CA ASP A 179 8.58 34.54 4.41
C ASP A 179 7.59 35.70 4.14
N GLY A 180 6.81 36.10 5.15
CA GLY A 180 5.82 37.18 5.05
C GLY A 180 4.41 36.74 4.60
N GLU A 181 4.20 35.44 4.34
CA GLU A 181 2.89 34.86 4.04
C GLU A 181 2.38 34.00 5.21
N ASP A 182 1.07 34.06 5.46
CA ASP A 182 0.41 33.23 6.48
C ASP A 182 -0.11 31.94 5.84
N ILE A 183 0.46 30.80 6.24
CA ILE A 183 0.08 29.48 5.75
C ILE A 183 -0.83 28.79 6.78
N GLU A 184 -1.99 28.33 6.32
CA GLU A 184 -2.92 27.56 7.13
C GLU A 184 -2.53 26.07 7.19
N LEU A 185 -2.46 25.53 8.41
CA LEU A 185 -2.21 24.13 8.66
C LEU A 185 -3.48 23.41 9.09
N LYS A 186 -3.58 22.15 8.68
CA LYS A 186 -4.74 21.27 8.86
C LYS A 186 -4.31 19.96 9.51
N LEU A 187 -5.27 19.14 9.92
CA LEU A 187 -4.96 17.80 10.45
C LEU A 187 -4.42 16.83 9.39
N MET A 188 -4.60 17.14 8.11
CA MET A 188 -4.06 16.35 7.01
C MET A 188 -3.16 17.17 6.09
N HIS A 189 -2.22 16.49 5.42
CA HIS A 189 -1.47 17.05 4.30
C HIS A 189 -1.28 16.02 3.19
N LYS A 190 -0.88 16.49 2.01
CA LYS A 190 -0.58 15.63 0.85
C LYS A 190 0.92 15.41 0.73
N TRP A 191 1.32 14.22 0.27
CA TRP A 191 2.72 13.91 -0.01
C TRP A 191 2.88 13.08 -1.29
N PRO A 192 3.79 13.48 -2.22
CA PRO A 192 4.03 12.71 -3.44
C PRO A 192 4.61 11.33 -3.14
N VAL A 193 4.01 10.27 -3.70
CA VAL A 193 4.41 8.88 -3.39
C VAL A 193 5.80 8.52 -3.92
N ARG A 194 6.26 9.21 -4.96
CA ARG A 194 7.58 9.00 -5.59
C ARG A 194 8.70 9.75 -4.89
N LYS A 195 8.39 10.63 -3.94
CA LYS A 195 9.38 11.36 -3.14
C LYS A 195 9.42 10.78 -1.74
N GLY A 196 10.55 10.20 -1.34
CA GLY A 196 10.74 9.77 0.04
C GLY A 196 10.47 10.93 1.02
N ARG A 197 9.75 10.67 2.12
CA ARG A 197 9.57 11.68 3.16
C ARG A 197 10.92 12.05 3.78
N PRO A 198 11.16 13.34 4.07
CA PRO A 198 12.45 13.76 4.62
C PRO A 198 12.64 13.25 6.04
N TYR A 199 13.90 13.10 6.41
CA TYR A 199 14.36 12.74 7.74
C TYR A 199 15.62 13.57 8.05
N LYS A 200 15.96 13.72 9.32
CA LYS A 200 17.13 14.50 9.74
C LYS A 200 18.42 13.72 9.50
N ASP A 201 18.52 12.55 10.13
CA ASP A 201 19.71 11.69 10.08
C ASP A 201 19.26 10.24 9.83
N LYS A 202 20.05 9.50 9.05
CA LYS A 202 19.89 8.05 8.89
C LYS A 202 20.80 7.37 9.89
N LEU A 203 20.20 6.72 10.88
CA LEU A 203 20.93 5.97 11.90
C LEU A 203 21.11 4.51 11.47
N ASP A 204 22.19 3.88 11.94
CA ASP A 204 22.38 2.45 11.76
C ASP A 204 21.38 1.65 12.63
N PRO A 205 20.74 0.61 12.08
CA PRO A 205 19.72 -0.14 12.81
C PRO A 205 20.38 -1.14 13.77
N GLU A 206 20.44 -0.79 15.06
CA GLU A 206 21.09 -1.61 16.11
C GLU A 206 20.12 -2.47 16.92
N VAL A 207 18.83 -2.10 16.97
CA VAL A 207 17.82 -2.79 17.79
C VAL A 207 17.23 -3.97 17.01
N PRO A 208 17.29 -5.23 17.49
CA PRO A 208 16.68 -6.36 16.80
C PRO A 208 15.15 -6.22 16.70
N LEU A 209 14.60 -6.56 15.53
CA LEU A 209 13.17 -6.77 15.32
C LEU A 209 12.84 -8.20 15.74
N LEU A 210 12.19 -8.35 16.89
CA LEU A 210 11.73 -9.64 17.37
C LEU A 210 10.52 -10.09 16.55
N THR A 211 10.71 -11.09 15.69
CA THR A 211 9.65 -11.63 14.84
C THR A 211 8.84 -12.71 15.54
N GLY A 212 9.37 -13.31 16.61
CA GLY A 212 8.83 -14.48 17.28
C GLY A 212 9.19 -15.80 16.59
N GLN A 213 9.90 -15.75 15.46
CA GLN A 213 10.32 -16.93 14.71
C GLN A 213 11.78 -17.27 15.04
N ARG A 214 12.01 -18.43 15.67
CA ARG A 214 13.35 -18.84 16.14
C ARG A 214 14.43 -18.77 15.06
N ILE A 215 14.11 -19.20 13.84
CA ILE A 215 15.06 -19.19 12.72
C ILE A 215 15.53 -17.77 12.36
N ASN A 216 14.60 -16.80 12.33
CA ASN A 216 14.91 -15.41 12.06
C ASN A 216 15.59 -14.78 13.27
N ASP A 217 15.01 -14.91 14.46
CA ASP A 217 15.51 -14.19 15.64
C ASP A 217 16.88 -14.71 16.11
N THR A 218 17.25 -15.96 15.81
CA THR A 218 18.53 -16.57 16.22
C THR A 218 19.58 -16.56 15.11
N PHE A 219 19.22 -16.99 13.90
CA PHE A 219 20.22 -17.25 12.84
C PHE A 219 20.23 -16.18 11.75
N PHE A 220 19.10 -15.51 11.50
CA PHE A 220 18.96 -14.47 10.47
C PHE A 220 18.26 -13.21 11.01
N PRO A 221 18.79 -12.59 12.09
CA PRO A 221 18.11 -11.49 12.76
C PRO A 221 18.03 -10.28 11.84
N ILE A 222 16.88 -9.61 11.86
CA ILE A 222 16.66 -8.33 11.16
C ILE A 222 16.58 -7.26 12.24
N ALA A 223 17.29 -6.16 12.09
CA ALA A 223 17.14 -5.02 13.00
C ALA A 223 15.91 -4.15 12.62
N LYS A 224 15.34 -3.40 13.57
CA LYS A 224 14.26 -2.44 13.30
C LYS A 224 14.77 -1.35 12.36
N GLY A 225 14.16 -1.22 11.19
CA GLY A 225 14.65 -0.36 10.10
C GLY A 225 15.61 -1.06 9.14
N GLY A 226 16.00 -2.31 9.42
CA GLY A 226 16.75 -3.17 8.52
C GLY A 226 15.90 -3.66 7.34
N THR A 227 16.57 -4.15 6.30
CA THR A 227 15.94 -4.70 5.10
C THR A 227 16.24 -6.19 5.02
N GLY A 228 15.20 -7.01 4.93
CA GLY A 228 15.32 -8.44 4.67
C GLY A 228 14.73 -8.79 3.31
N ALA A 229 15.42 -9.63 2.54
CA ALA A 229 14.87 -10.23 1.34
C ALA A 229 14.70 -11.73 1.58
N ILE A 230 13.48 -12.24 1.38
CA ILE A 230 13.18 -13.67 1.40
C ILE A 230 12.85 -14.08 -0.04
N PRO A 231 13.87 -14.29 -0.89
CA PRO A 231 13.65 -14.78 -2.24
C PRO A 231 13.09 -16.20 -2.15
N GLY A 232 12.07 -16.47 -2.95
CA GLY A 232 11.43 -17.79 -3.02
C GLY A 232 10.68 -17.92 -4.33
N GLY A 233 10.48 -19.15 -4.79
CA GLY A 233 9.55 -19.43 -5.90
C GLY A 233 8.10 -19.32 -5.44
N PHE A 234 7.17 -19.57 -6.37
CA PHE A 234 5.80 -19.91 -6.00
C PHE A 234 5.79 -21.24 -5.23
N GLY A 235 4.98 -21.35 -4.17
CA GLY A 235 4.90 -22.57 -3.34
C GLY A 235 6.09 -22.85 -2.42
N THR A 236 7.12 -21.97 -2.36
CA THR A 236 8.32 -22.20 -1.54
C THR A 236 8.26 -21.62 -0.13
N GLY A 237 7.07 -21.47 0.45
CA GLY A 237 7.03 -20.98 1.83
C GLY A 237 7.04 -19.46 2.01
N LYS A 238 6.94 -18.63 0.94
CA LYS A 238 6.47 -17.23 1.15
C LYS A 238 5.09 -17.25 1.82
N CYS A 239 4.33 -18.31 1.51
CA CYS A 239 3.34 -18.96 2.36
C CYS A 239 3.86 -20.40 2.65
N VAL A 240 4.32 -20.63 3.89
CA VAL A 240 4.71 -21.86 4.64
C VAL A 240 5.19 -23.14 3.90
N THR A 241 6.26 -23.79 4.40
CA THR A 241 6.81 -25.05 3.85
C THR A 241 5.99 -26.29 4.25
N PRO A 242 6.09 -27.44 3.54
CA PRO A 242 5.32 -28.65 3.86
C PRO A 242 5.47 -29.18 5.30
N ASP A 243 6.65 -29.02 5.91
CA ASP A 243 6.89 -29.41 7.30
C ASP A 243 6.45 -28.35 8.33
N THR A 244 5.86 -27.23 7.88
CA THR A 244 5.43 -26.15 8.79
C THR A 244 4.31 -26.67 9.69
N PRO A 245 4.47 -26.61 11.03
CA PRO A 245 3.40 -26.96 11.95
C PRO A 245 2.27 -25.92 11.88
N VAL A 246 1.04 -26.38 11.68
CA VAL A 246 -0.20 -25.60 11.73
C VAL A 246 -1.07 -26.11 12.88
N MET A 247 -1.74 -25.20 13.57
CA MET A 247 -2.68 -25.53 14.65
C MET A 247 -4.10 -25.61 14.08
N LEU A 248 -4.73 -26.77 14.22
CA LEU A 248 -6.12 -26.99 13.83
C LEU A 248 -7.07 -26.62 14.97
N ALA A 249 -8.35 -26.46 14.66
CA ALA A 249 -9.37 -26.08 15.64
C ALA A 249 -9.64 -27.14 16.71
N ASP A 250 -9.25 -28.39 16.46
CA ASP A 250 -9.26 -29.49 17.45
C ASP A 250 -8.11 -29.40 18.46
N GLY A 251 -7.25 -28.38 18.36
CA GLY A 251 -6.12 -28.15 19.24
C GLY A 251 -4.86 -28.92 18.85
N THR A 252 -4.89 -29.71 17.78
CA THR A 252 -3.71 -30.44 17.29
C THR A 252 -2.76 -29.53 16.52
N VAL A 253 -1.46 -29.84 16.61
CA VAL A 253 -0.41 -29.18 15.81
C VAL A 253 0.15 -30.21 14.86
N ARG A 254 -0.04 -29.98 13.56
CA ARG A 254 0.30 -30.94 12.50
C ARG A 254 1.11 -30.28 11.40
N LYS A 255 1.92 -31.06 10.68
CA LYS A 255 2.62 -30.51 9.51
C LYS A 255 1.61 -30.22 8.42
N ILE A 256 1.69 -29.04 7.79
CA ILE A 256 0.75 -28.64 6.73
C ILE A 256 0.71 -29.63 5.56
N LYS A 257 1.81 -30.35 5.29
CA LYS A 257 1.84 -31.46 4.32
C LYS A 257 0.88 -32.58 4.69
N GLU A 258 0.85 -33.01 5.94
CA GLU A 258 -0.01 -34.11 6.37
C GLU A 258 -1.47 -33.72 6.22
N VAL A 259 -1.79 -32.47 6.59
CA VAL A 259 -3.12 -31.89 6.41
C VAL A 259 -3.50 -31.82 4.92
N TYR A 260 -2.57 -31.44 4.04
CA TYR A 260 -2.78 -31.46 2.60
C TYR A 260 -3.02 -32.88 2.06
N GLU A 261 -2.12 -33.82 2.34
CA GLU A 261 -2.16 -35.20 1.79
C GLU A 261 -3.43 -35.96 2.19
N GLU A 262 -3.95 -35.72 3.39
CA GLU A 262 -5.20 -36.32 3.86
C GLU A 262 -6.45 -35.75 3.18
N ASN A 263 -6.38 -34.50 2.72
CA ASN A 263 -7.55 -33.76 2.24
C ASN A 263 -7.52 -33.48 0.73
N LYS A 264 -6.39 -33.68 0.05
CA LYS A 264 -6.20 -33.39 -1.38
C LYS A 264 -7.16 -34.14 -2.30
N ASP A 265 -7.75 -35.24 -1.87
CA ASP A 265 -8.72 -36.02 -2.67
C ASP A 265 -10.14 -35.95 -2.09
N ASN A 266 -10.35 -35.17 -1.02
CA ASN A 266 -11.63 -35.04 -0.32
C ASN A 266 -12.47 -33.86 -0.81
N GLY A 267 -12.65 -33.75 -2.12
CA GLY A 267 -13.23 -32.55 -2.71
C GLY A 267 -13.25 -32.54 -4.23
N GLU A 268 -13.63 -31.39 -4.79
CA GLU A 268 -13.44 -31.11 -6.21
C GLU A 268 -12.00 -30.64 -6.43
N LYS A 269 -11.26 -31.42 -7.21
CA LYS A 269 -9.82 -31.28 -7.39
C LYS A 269 -9.51 -30.66 -8.74
N PHE A 270 -8.69 -29.61 -8.73
CA PHE A 270 -8.07 -29.02 -9.89
C PHE A 270 -6.57 -29.33 -9.85
N SER A 271 -6.00 -29.73 -10.98
CA SER A 271 -4.55 -29.84 -11.12
C SER A 271 -4.13 -29.48 -12.54
N ASP A 272 -3.04 -28.74 -12.65
CA ASP A 272 -2.31 -28.53 -13.90
C ASP A 272 -0.84 -28.96 -13.75
N SER A 273 0.00 -28.56 -14.70
CA SER A 273 1.44 -28.89 -14.73
C SER A 273 2.26 -28.30 -13.58
N TYR A 274 1.75 -27.29 -12.87
CA TYR A 274 2.50 -26.51 -11.88
C TYR A 274 1.81 -26.46 -10.51
N GLU A 275 0.50 -26.68 -10.44
CA GLU A 275 -0.28 -26.59 -9.21
C GLU A 275 -1.39 -27.63 -9.11
N GLU A 276 -1.82 -27.85 -7.88
CA GLU A 276 -2.94 -28.69 -7.50
C GLU A 276 -3.67 -28.03 -6.34
N TYR A 277 -5.00 -27.93 -6.42
CA TYR A 277 -5.82 -27.52 -5.30
C TYR A 277 -7.13 -28.28 -5.26
N THR A 278 -7.66 -28.44 -4.06
CA THR A 278 -8.89 -29.19 -3.83
C THR A 278 -9.85 -28.38 -2.98
N SER A 279 -11.02 -28.07 -3.55
CA SER A 279 -12.16 -27.51 -2.83
C SER A 279 -12.81 -28.61 -2.01
N LEU A 280 -12.65 -28.53 -0.68
CA LEU A 280 -13.00 -29.60 0.24
C LEU A 280 -14.51 -29.74 0.40
N LYS A 281 -14.99 -30.99 0.47
CA LYS A 281 -16.38 -31.30 0.85
C LYS A 281 -16.66 -30.97 2.31
N ASN A 282 -15.67 -31.22 3.18
CA ASN A 282 -15.71 -30.91 4.60
C ASN A 282 -14.59 -29.92 4.90
N ALA A 283 -14.95 -28.79 5.51
CA ALA A 283 -13.98 -27.77 5.89
C ALA A 283 -13.01 -28.27 6.97
N ILE A 284 -11.79 -27.74 6.94
CA ILE A 284 -10.82 -27.93 8.01
C ILE A 284 -10.94 -26.75 8.97
N GLY A 285 -11.29 -27.02 10.22
CA GLY A 285 -11.31 -26.00 11.27
C GLY A 285 -9.90 -25.51 11.58
N VAL A 286 -9.70 -24.19 11.52
CA VAL A 286 -8.45 -23.49 11.86
C VAL A 286 -8.74 -22.31 12.77
N TYR A 287 -7.76 -21.88 13.56
CA TYR A 287 -7.90 -20.65 14.34
C TYR A 287 -7.45 -19.42 13.55
N SER A 288 -8.28 -18.39 13.54
CA SER A 288 -8.00 -17.08 13.00
C SER A 288 -8.03 -16.02 14.10
N LEU A 289 -7.14 -15.04 14.03
CA LEU A 289 -7.15 -13.91 14.97
C LEU A 289 -8.08 -12.83 14.44
N ASN A 290 -9.20 -12.59 15.13
CA ASN A 290 -10.17 -11.57 14.77
C ASN A 290 -10.53 -10.73 16.01
N ASP A 291 -10.38 -9.40 15.91
CA ASP A 291 -10.57 -8.45 17.01
C ASP A 291 -9.75 -8.79 18.27
N GLY A 292 -8.53 -9.32 18.09
CA GLY A 292 -7.64 -9.71 19.19
C GLY A 292 -8.09 -10.97 19.95
N ARG A 293 -9.06 -11.73 19.44
CA ARG A 293 -9.46 -13.04 19.95
C ARG A 293 -9.25 -14.12 18.90
N LEU A 294 -8.81 -15.30 19.35
CA LEU A 294 -8.80 -16.48 18.49
C LEU A 294 -10.25 -16.93 18.27
N LYS A 295 -10.65 -17.05 17.00
CA LYS A 295 -11.93 -17.60 16.58
C LYS A 295 -11.68 -18.74 15.62
N GLU A 296 -12.47 -19.78 15.75
CA GLU A 296 -12.49 -20.89 14.79
C GLU A 296 -13.05 -20.41 13.44
N LYS A 297 -12.42 -20.88 12.36
CA LYS A 297 -12.75 -20.57 10.97
C LYS A 297 -12.54 -21.81 10.10
N ASP A 298 -13.30 -21.86 9.02
CA ASP A 298 -13.28 -22.96 8.06
C ASP A 298 -12.31 -22.67 6.92
N ALA A 299 -11.34 -23.56 6.73
CA ALA A 299 -10.51 -23.63 5.54
C ALA A 299 -11.13 -24.62 4.55
N ASN A 300 -11.62 -24.11 3.42
CA ASN A 300 -12.37 -24.89 2.43
C ASN A 300 -11.52 -25.39 1.25
N THR A 301 -10.22 -25.11 1.26
CA THR A 301 -9.34 -25.43 0.14
C THR A 301 -7.95 -25.82 0.65
N VAL A 302 -7.39 -26.89 0.08
CA VAL A 302 -5.97 -27.26 0.24
C VAL A 302 -5.24 -27.06 -1.09
N TYR A 303 -3.98 -26.61 -1.06
CA TYR A 303 -3.21 -26.20 -2.24
C TYR A 303 -1.77 -26.74 -2.20
N TRP A 304 -1.21 -27.12 -3.36
CA TRP A 304 0.16 -27.61 -3.53
C TRP A 304 0.78 -27.23 -4.89
N GLY A 305 2.03 -26.74 -4.88
CA GLY A 305 2.82 -26.44 -6.09
C GLY A 305 3.83 -27.55 -6.44
N LYS A 306 4.02 -27.86 -7.73
CA LYS A 306 4.87 -28.96 -8.25
C LYS A 306 6.13 -28.45 -9.00
N THR A 307 7.22 -29.22 -8.95
CA THR A 307 8.47 -28.95 -9.72
C THR A 307 9.23 -30.26 -10.03
N GLU A 308 9.88 -30.35 -11.20
CA GLU A 308 10.48 -31.61 -11.72
C GLU A 308 11.98 -31.79 -11.45
N VAL A 309 12.72 -30.72 -11.09
CA VAL A 309 14.17 -30.78 -10.85
C VAL A 309 14.51 -30.00 -9.58
N ILE A 310 15.67 -30.28 -8.97
CA ILE A 310 16.26 -29.47 -7.90
C ILE A 310 17.72 -29.20 -8.26
N TYR A 311 18.12 -27.93 -8.31
CA TYR A 311 19.49 -27.48 -8.49
C TYR A 311 20.23 -27.40 -7.15
N ARG A 312 21.45 -27.95 -7.07
CA ARG A 312 22.34 -27.76 -5.93
C ARG A 312 23.37 -26.68 -6.24
N VAL A 313 23.28 -25.54 -5.56
CA VAL A 313 24.20 -24.40 -5.68
C VAL A 313 25.26 -24.49 -4.58
N LYS A 314 26.54 -24.55 -4.96
CA LYS A 314 27.68 -24.48 -4.04
C LYS A 314 28.34 -23.10 -4.14
N THR A 315 28.40 -22.35 -3.03
CA THR A 315 29.07 -21.05 -2.99
C THR A 315 30.58 -21.22 -3.01
N ARG A 316 31.31 -20.17 -3.41
CA ARG A 316 32.79 -20.12 -3.35
C ARG A 316 33.33 -20.37 -1.93
N THR A 317 32.56 -20.04 -0.91
CA THR A 317 32.89 -20.27 0.51
C THR A 317 32.58 -21.69 0.99
N GLY A 318 32.15 -22.59 0.10
CA GLY A 318 31.95 -24.01 0.37
C GLY A 318 30.56 -24.39 0.88
N ARG A 319 29.64 -23.44 1.03
CA ARG A 319 28.25 -23.72 1.46
C ARG A 319 27.44 -24.27 0.30
N THR A 320 26.50 -25.16 0.57
CA THR A 320 25.60 -25.73 -0.44
C THR A 320 24.14 -25.42 -0.12
N ALA A 321 23.34 -25.10 -1.14
CA ALA A 321 21.90 -24.93 -1.08
C ALA A 321 21.22 -25.69 -2.22
N GLU A 322 20.03 -26.21 -1.99
CA GLU A 322 19.20 -26.87 -3.00
C GLU A 322 18.00 -25.98 -3.34
N VAL A 323 17.75 -25.74 -4.64
CA VAL A 323 16.83 -24.70 -5.15
C VAL A 323 16.08 -25.22 -6.39
N THR A 324 14.89 -24.72 -6.71
CA THR A 324 14.05 -25.26 -7.80
C THR A 324 14.39 -24.63 -9.17
N PRO A 325 14.12 -25.26 -10.32
CA PRO A 325 14.63 -24.83 -11.62
C PRO A 325 14.09 -23.52 -12.20
N VAL A 326 13.10 -22.91 -11.54
CA VAL A 326 12.49 -21.65 -11.99
C VAL A 326 13.41 -20.43 -11.72
N HIS A 327 14.60 -20.64 -11.17
CA HIS A 327 15.59 -19.60 -10.89
C HIS A 327 16.47 -19.27 -12.12
N LYS A 328 16.21 -18.16 -12.83
CA LYS A 328 17.28 -17.48 -13.60
C LYS A 328 18.21 -16.79 -12.60
N LEU A 329 19.32 -17.44 -12.27
CA LEU A 329 20.40 -16.83 -11.52
C LEU A 329 21.21 -15.94 -12.48
N PHE A 330 21.11 -14.62 -12.33
CA PHE A 330 22.08 -13.73 -12.97
C PHE A 330 23.40 -13.85 -12.22
N THR A 331 24.41 -14.41 -12.89
CA THR A 331 25.80 -14.35 -12.45
C THR A 331 26.30 -12.91 -12.60
N VAL A 332 26.79 -12.30 -11.53
CA VAL A 332 27.66 -11.12 -11.60
C VAL A 332 29.10 -11.59 -11.67
#